data_AF-A0AAE1PMX5-F1
#
_entry.id   AF-A0AAE1PMX5-F1
#
_cell.length_a   1.000
_cell.length_b   1.000
_cell.length_c   1.000
_cell.angle_alpha   90.00
_cell.angle_beta   90.00
_cell.angle_gamma   90.00
#
_symmetry.space_group_name_H-M   'P 1'
#
loop_
_entity.id
_entity.type
_entity.pdbx_description
1 polymer ?
#
loop_
_entity_poly.entity_id
_entity_poly.type
_entity_poly.pdbx_seq_one_letter_code
_entity_poly.pdbx_strand_id
1 'polypeptide(L)'
;MWSRTLTAAMGINQEDFVKAFVGALGEERVVKKLDDVICQRLVKEIQELRDVIKERDSRITDLEKEVTSLKEALDQQEQYTRRNNLRITGRKEKETEDVAEMTMDLINKNVCELEPITIGDVDRIHHVGRRRDDGVPRPILIRFSTYRARQRVYTNRRKLNLRQRQGIPGRPWAGMTESGASNVQQQVATQNVYVNEDLTRPRASMLWRARRGKQNKIKDCWSSDGNVLVKDSKGTVRSVRNEDELSAIMSQSG
;
A
#
# COMPACT_ATOMS: atom_id res chain seq x y z
N MET A 1 -37.98 27.54 43.05
CA MET A 1 -38.59 27.64 44.40
C MET A 1 -37.51 28.05 45.43
N TRP A 2 -36.78 29.14 45.16
CA TRP A 2 -35.62 29.61 45.96
C TRP A 2 -35.68 31.15 46.15
N SER A 3 -36.88 31.75 46.19
CA SER A 3 -37.02 33.22 46.14
C SER A 3 -37.55 33.88 47.43
N ARG A 4 -37.74 33.15 48.54
CA ARG A 4 -38.41 33.73 49.73
C ARG A 4 -37.70 33.54 51.07
N THR A 5 -36.46 33.01 51.08
CA THR A 5 -35.75 32.65 52.32
C THR A 5 -34.42 33.40 52.49
N LEU A 6 -34.37 34.68 52.10
CA LEU A 6 -33.26 35.58 52.44
C LEU A 6 -33.72 36.92 53.05
N THR A 7 -35.00 37.25 52.99
CA THR A 7 -35.51 38.59 53.31
C THR A 7 -35.76 38.85 54.81
N ALA A 8 -35.73 37.84 55.68
CA ALA A 8 -36.30 37.99 57.03
C ALA A 8 -35.29 38.19 58.19
N ALA A 9 -33.97 38.16 57.96
CA ALA A 9 -33.01 38.20 59.08
C ALA A 9 -31.99 39.37 59.08
N MET A 10 -31.84 40.13 57.98
CA MET A 10 -30.84 41.24 57.92
C MET A 10 -31.33 42.52 57.23
N GLY A 11 -32.60 42.63 56.83
CA GLY A 11 -33.15 43.88 56.26
C GLY A 11 -32.59 44.31 54.91
N ILE A 12 -31.92 43.43 54.17
CA ILE A 12 -31.39 43.72 52.83
C ILE A 12 -32.37 43.20 51.79
N ASN A 13 -32.99 44.11 51.02
CA ASN A 13 -33.83 43.77 49.88
C ASN A 13 -32.97 43.11 48.80
N GLN A 14 -33.51 42.09 48.13
CA GLN A 14 -32.80 41.35 47.09
C GLN A 14 -32.37 42.25 45.93
N GLU A 15 -33.18 43.25 45.57
CA GLU A 15 -32.81 44.25 44.54
C GLU A 15 -31.63 45.12 44.98
N ASP A 16 -31.57 45.50 46.25
CA ASP A 16 -30.49 46.31 46.82
C ASP A 16 -29.20 45.50 46.91
N PHE A 17 -29.28 44.22 47.24
CA PHE A 17 -28.15 43.31 47.19
C PHE A 17 -27.61 43.15 45.77
N VAL A 18 -28.48 42.93 44.78
CA VAL A 18 -28.06 42.80 43.37
C VAL A 18 -27.41 44.10 42.89
N LYS A 19 -27.97 45.27 43.20
CA LYS A 19 -27.35 46.57 42.89
C LYS A 19 -25.98 46.74 43.56
N ALA A 20 -25.86 46.43 44.84
CA ALA A 20 -24.61 46.54 45.59
C ALA A 20 -23.55 45.56 45.06
N PHE A 21 -23.95 44.34 44.72
CA PHE A 21 -23.06 43.32 44.16
C PHE A 21 -22.57 43.70 42.76
N VAL A 22 -23.46 44.19 41.88
CA VAL A 22 -23.07 44.69 40.55
C VAL A 22 -22.19 45.93 40.67
N GLY A 23 -22.47 46.83 41.62
CA GLY A 23 -21.62 47.97 41.93
C GLY A 23 -20.22 47.54 42.39
N ALA A 24 -20.13 46.56 43.28
CA ALA A 24 -18.86 45.99 43.74
C ALA A 24 -18.08 45.30 42.61
N LEU A 25 -18.75 44.65 41.66
CA LEU A 25 -18.10 44.10 40.45
C LEU A 25 -17.60 45.20 39.49
N GLY A 26 -18.06 46.44 39.64
CA GLY A 26 -17.52 47.61 38.93
C GLY A 26 -16.32 48.25 39.64
N GLU A 27 -16.04 47.88 40.91
CA GLU A 27 -14.89 48.39 41.64
C GLU A 27 -13.60 47.67 41.21
N GLU A 28 -12.63 48.46 40.77
CA GLU A 28 -11.34 47.96 40.30
C GLU A 28 -10.63 47.06 41.32
N ARG A 29 -10.77 47.34 42.63
CA ARG A 29 -10.17 46.53 43.70
C ARG A 29 -10.76 45.13 43.80
N VAL A 30 -12.06 44.98 43.58
CA VAL A 30 -12.78 43.70 43.65
C VAL A 30 -12.50 42.88 42.40
N VAL A 31 -12.55 43.52 41.23
CA VAL A 31 -12.19 42.90 39.95
C VAL A 31 -10.76 42.38 39.99
N LYS A 32 -9.81 43.18 40.49
CA LYS A 32 -8.40 42.79 40.59
C LYS A 32 -8.18 41.60 41.52
N LYS A 33 -8.89 41.53 42.65
CA LYS A 33 -8.85 40.33 43.51
C LYS A 33 -9.44 39.10 42.84
N LEU A 34 -10.53 39.25 42.09
CA LEU A 34 -11.12 38.15 41.32
C LEU A 34 -10.16 37.66 40.23
N ASP A 35 -9.50 38.60 39.54
CA ASP A 35 -8.50 38.34 38.52
C ASP A 35 -7.28 37.59 39.10
N ASP A 36 -6.76 38.08 40.23
CA ASP A 36 -5.63 37.46 40.93
C ASP A 36 -5.94 36.03 41.44
N VAL A 37 -7.17 35.79 41.92
CA VAL A 37 -7.53 34.48 42.50
C VAL A 37 -7.98 33.48 41.43
N ILE A 38 -8.81 33.91 40.48
CA ILE A 38 -9.48 33.02 39.52
C ILE A 38 -8.73 33.03 38.19
N CYS A 39 -8.50 34.21 37.61
CA CYS A 39 -7.90 34.30 36.28
C CYS A 39 -6.46 33.81 36.29
N GLN A 40 -5.63 34.16 37.29
CA GLN A 40 -4.25 33.66 37.35
C GLN A 40 -4.19 32.13 37.45
N ARG A 41 -5.07 31.52 38.27
CA ARG A 41 -5.14 30.07 38.41
C ARG A 41 -5.56 29.41 37.10
N LEU A 42 -6.60 29.92 36.45
CA LEU A 42 -7.08 29.40 35.17
C LEU A 42 -6.06 29.59 34.05
N VAL A 43 -5.38 30.73 33.98
CA VAL A 43 -4.31 30.99 33.00
C VAL A 43 -3.17 30.02 33.19
N LYS A 44 -2.78 29.75 34.43
CA LYS A 44 -1.75 28.76 34.75
C LYS A 44 -2.18 27.35 34.31
N GLU A 45 -3.39 26.91 34.65
CA GLU A 45 -3.92 25.60 34.24
C GLU A 45 -4.02 25.48 32.71
N ILE A 46 -4.46 26.53 32.00
CA ILE A 46 -4.49 26.57 30.53
C ILE A 46 -3.09 26.46 29.95
N GLN A 47 -2.10 27.14 30.52
CA GLN A 47 -0.72 27.07 30.06
C GLN A 47 -0.13 25.67 30.25
N GLU A 48 -0.32 25.08 31.43
CA GLU A 48 0.11 23.70 31.72
C GLU A 48 -0.54 22.69 30.77
N LEU A 49 -1.85 22.82 30.49
CA LEU A 49 -2.54 21.97 29.53
C LEU A 49 -2.01 22.15 28.11
N ARG A 50 -1.69 23.38 27.69
CA ARG A 50 -1.08 23.66 26.38
C ARG A 50 0.29 23.01 26.27
N ASP A 51 1.09 23.06 27.33
CA ASP A 51 2.41 22.45 27.36
C ASP A 51 2.31 20.92 27.25
N VAL A 52 1.37 20.30 27.98
CA VAL A 52 1.08 18.85 27.86
C VAL A 52 0.60 18.48 26.46
N ILE A 53 -0.27 19.29 25.84
CA ILE A 53 -0.72 19.05 24.46
C ILE A 53 0.47 19.10 23.50
N LYS A 54 1.33 20.11 23.61
CA LYS A 54 2.51 20.25 22.76
C LYS A 54 3.48 19.06 22.92
N GLU A 55 3.70 18.60 24.14
CA GLU A 55 4.53 17.41 24.39
C GLU A 55 3.91 16.15 23.78
N ARG A 56 2.59 15.97 23.94
CA ARG A 56 1.87 14.84 23.34
C ARG A 56 1.90 14.88 21.82
N ASP A 57 1.70 16.05 21.21
CA ASP A 57 1.78 16.21 19.75
C ASP A 57 3.18 15.87 19.24
N SER A 58 4.23 16.33 19.92
CA SER A 58 5.61 15.94 19.60
C SER A 58 5.77 14.41 19.66
N ARG A 59 5.29 13.77 20.73
CA ARG A 59 5.35 12.33 20.89
C ARG A 59 4.56 11.57 19.82
N ILE A 60 3.39 12.07 19.42
CA ILE A 60 2.61 11.50 18.31
C ILE A 60 3.43 11.55 17.03
N THR A 61 4.02 12.70 16.69
CA THR A 61 4.83 12.81 15.47
C THR A 61 6.04 11.87 15.46
N ASP A 62 6.68 11.66 16.60
CA ASP A 62 7.83 10.75 16.70
C ASP A 62 7.41 9.28 16.63
N LEU A 63 6.29 8.91 17.26
CA LEU A 63 5.71 7.58 17.15
C LEU A 63 5.24 7.27 15.72
N GLU A 64 4.65 8.23 15.01
CA GLU A 64 4.26 8.07 13.60
C GLU A 64 5.47 7.82 12.69
N LYS A 65 6.58 8.52 12.92
CA LYS A 65 7.85 8.27 12.22
C LYS A 65 8.39 6.88 12.52
N GLU A 66 8.39 6.47 13.79
CA GLU A 66 8.87 5.15 14.21
C GLU A 66 8.02 4.03 13.58
N VAL A 67 6.69 4.15 13.65
CA VAL A 67 5.76 3.21 13.01
C VAL A 67 6.01 3.09 11.51
N THR A 68 6.28 4.21 10.85
CA THR A 68 6.60 4.22 9.41
C THR A 68 7.91 3.49 9.14
N SER A 69 8.97 3.79 9.89
CA SER A 69 10.27 3.13 9.76
C SER A 69 10.18 1.62 10.03
N LEU A 70 9.45 1.21 11.07
CA LEU A 70 9.24 -0.21 11.39
C LEU A 70 8.47 -0.95 10.30
N LYS A 71 7.44 -0.31 9.71
CA LYS A 71 6.70 -0.88 8.58
C LYS A 71 7.59 -1.08 7.36
N GLU A 72 8.45 -0.12 7.04
CA GLU A 72 9.40 -0.22 5.93
C GLU A 72 10.43 -1.33 6.17
N ALA A 73 10.96 -1.44 7.40
CA ALA A 73 11.89 -2.50 7.78
C ALA A 73 11.24 -3.89 7.71
N LEU A 74 10.00 -4.02 8.18
CA LEU A 74 9.23 -5.26 8.11
C LEU A 74 8.97 -5.69 6.66
N ASP A 75 8.54 -4.76 5.81
CA ASP A 75 8.34 -5.02 4.37
C ASP A 75 9.65 -5.46 3.70
N GLN A 76 10.77 -4.80 4.00
CA GLN A 76 12.08 -5.15 3.46
C GLN A 76 12.51 -6.56 3.89
N GLN A 77 12.31 -6.92 5.17
CA GLN A 77 12.61 -8.24 5.68
C GLN A 77 11.70 -9.31 5.05
N GLU A 78 10.40 -9.05 4.96
CA GLU A 78 9.45 -9.94 4.31
C GLU A 78 9.83 -10.15 2.83
N GLN A 79 10.15 -9.07 2.11
CA GLN A 79 10.57 -9.15 0.71
C GLN A 79 11.87 -9.94 0.54
N TYR A 80 12.82 -9.80 1.48
CA TYR A 80 14.05 -10.59 1.50
C TYR A 80 13.78 -12.08 1.64
N THR A 81 12.84 -12.48 2.50
CA THR A 81 12.46 -13.91 2.63
C THR A 81 11.79 -14.48 1.37
N ARG A 82 11.24 -13.62 0.50
CA ARG A 82 10.61 -13.97 -0.78
C ARG A 82 11.56 -13.92 -1.97
N ARG A 83 12.85 -13.61 -1.77
CA ARG A 83 13.82 -13.42 -2.86
C ARG A 83 13.99 -14.65 -3.76
N ASN A 84 13.85 -15.84 -3.19
CA ASN A 84 13.90 -17.11 -3.90
C ASN A 84 12.53 -17.57 -4.42
N ASN A 85 11.50 -16.72 -4.37
CA ASN A 85 10.17 -17.07 -4.82
C ASN A 85 9.86 -16.42 -6.18
N LEU A 86 9.10 -17.13 -7.02
CA LEU A 86 8.42 -16.57 -8.19
C LEU A 86 6.95 -16.95 -8.17
N ARG A 87 6.12 -16.07 -8.76
CA ARG A 87 4.70 -16.30 -9.00
C ARG A 87 4.44 -16.59 -10.46
N ILE A 88 3.67 -17.63 -10.72
CA ILE A 88 3.20 -17.99 -12.06
C ILE A 88 1.68 -17.76 -12.11
N THR A 89 1.22 -17.05 -13.14
CA THR A 89 -0.19 -16.66 -13.29
C THR A 89 -0.68 -16.92 -14.71
N GLY A 90 -2.00 -17.10 -14.88
CA GLY A 90 -2.65 -17.21 -16.20
C GLY A 90 -2.75 -18.63 -16.76
N ARG A 91 -2.23 -19.63 -16.03
CA ARG A 91 -2.44 -21.05 -16.34
C ARG A 91 -3.73 -21.55 -15.70
N LYS A 92 -4.59 -22.25 -16.45
CA LYS A 92 -5.84 -22.84 -15.90
C LYS A 92 -5.53 -23.96 -14.92
N GLU A 93 -6.26 -23.99 -13.82
CA GLU A 93 -6.23 -25.08 -12.85
C GLU A 93 -6.97 -26.31 -13.42
N LYS A 94 -6.39 -27.49 -13.24
CA LYS A 94 -7.10 -28.76 -13.40
C LYS A 94 -7.05 -29.52 -12.08
N GLU A 95 -8.13 -30.20 -11.74
CA GLU A 95 -8.30 -30.82 -10.42
C GLU A 95 -7.39 -32.01 -10.17
N THR A 96 -7.02 -32.70 -11.25
CA THR A 96 -6.28 -33.97 -11.20
C THR A 96 -4.79 -33.82 -11.51
N GLU A 97 -4.31 -32.61 -11.81
CA GLU A 97 -2.91 -32.39 -12.20
C GLU A 97 -2.02 -32.14 -10.98
N ASP A 98 -0.88 -32.83 -10.92
CA ASP A 98 0.19 -32.52 -9.97
C ASP A 98 0.78 -31.15 -10.31
N VAL A 99 0.60 -30.17 -9.42
CA VAL A 99 1.02 -28.78 -9.65
C VAL A 99 2.53 -28.66 -9.83
N ALA A 100 3.31 -29.49 -9.14
CA ALA A 100 4.76 -29.43 -9.17
C ALA A 100 5.29 -29.95 -10.52
N GLU A 101 4.90 -31.15 -10.94
CA GLU A 101 5.28 -31.75 -12.22
C GLU A 101 4.88 -30.82 -13.38
N MET A 102 3.62 -30.39 -13.36
CA MET A 102 3.00 -29.48 -14.31
C MET A 102 3.78 -28.16 -14.45
N THR A 103 4.21 -27.56 -13.33
CA THR A 103 4.97 -26.31 -13.31
C THR A 103 6.41 -26.51 -13.80
N MET A 104 7.06 -27.57 -13.36
CA MET A 104 8.43 -27.93 -13.75
C MET A 104 8.52 -28.17 -15.25
N ASP A 105 7.56 -28.92 -15.81
CA ASP A 105 7.40 -29.14 -17.24
C ASP A 105 7.29 -27.83 -18.02
N LEU A 106 6.45 -26.91 -17.54
CA LEU A 106 6.27 -25.62 -18.19
C LEU A 106 7.57 -24.80 -18.20
N ILE A 107 8.30 -24.78 -17.09
CA ILE A 107 9.55 -24.03 -16.98
C ILE A 107 10.63 -24.66 -17.86
N ASN A 108 10.81 -25.98 -17.79
CA ASN A 108 11.87 -26.68 -18.52
C ASN A 108 11.63 -26.66 -20.04
N LYS A 109 10.38 -26.85 -20.49
CA LYS A 109 10.05 -26.86 -21.92
C LYS A 109 10.11 -25.48 -22.59
N ASN A 110 9.94 -24.39 -21.85
CA ASN A 110 9.76 -23.05 -22.43
C ASN A 110 10.79 -22.00 -21.99
N VAL A 111 11.45 -22.20 -20.85
CA VAL A 111 12.31 -21.18 -20.21
C VAL A 111 13.75 -21.68 -20.10
N CYS A 112 13.92 -22.91 -19.61
CA CYS A 112 15.20 -23.50 -19.22
C CYS A 112 15.55 -24.76 -20.05
N GLU A 113 15.40 -24.69 -21.38
CA GLU A 113 15.62 -25.84 -22.28
C GLU A 113 17.04 -26.43 -22.21
N LEU A 114 18.06 -25.57 -22.08
CA LEU A 114 19.48 -26.00 -22.05
C LEU A 114 19.98 -26.45 -20.68
N GLU A 115 19.38 -25.93 -19.61
CA GLU A 115 19.76 -26.22 -18.23
C GLU A 115 18.48 -26.36 -17.38
N PRO A 116 17.82 -27.54 -17.47
CA PRO A 116 16.55 -27.78 -16.80
C PRO A 116 16.65 -27.59 -15.29
N ILE A 117 15.58 -27.07 -14.70
CA ILE A 117 15.38 -27.03 -13.26
C ILE A 117 15.07 -28.46 -12.80
N THR A 118 15.79 -28.91 -11.79
CA THR A 118 15.60 -30.23 -11.17
C THR A 118 14.79 -30.11 -9.88
N ILE A 119 14.34 -31.24 -9.32
CA ILE A 119 13.63 -31.25 -8.03
C ILE A 119 14.50 -30.67 -6.91
N GLY A 120 15.83 -30.88 -6.94
CA GLY A 120 16.75 -30.32 -5.95
C GLY A 120 16.89 -28.78 -5.99
N ASP A 121 16.53 -28.17 -7.12
CA ASP A 121 16.53 -26.70 -7.27
C ASP A 121 15.29 -26.04 -6.65
N VAL A 122 14.30 -26.83 -6.22
CA VAL A 122 13.00 -26.36 -5.76
C VAL A 122 12.69 -26.88 -4.36
N ASP A 123 12.30 -25.96 -3.48
CA ASP A 123 11.88 -26.26 -2.11
C ASP A 123 10.36 -26.56 -2.06
N ARG A 124 9.54 -25.75 -2.77
CA ARG A 124 8.08 -25.94 -2.76
C ARG A 124 7.39 -25.36 -4.00
N ILE A 125 6.37 -26.05 -4.51
CA ILE A 125 5.44 -25.55 -5.53
C ILE A 125 4.01 -25.79 -5.06
N HIS A 126 3.16 -24.76 -5.09
CA HIS A 126 1.75 -24.88 -4.73
C HIS A 126 0.90 -23.71 -5.26
N HIS A 127 -0.41 -23.90 -5.37
CA HIS A 127 -1.35 -22.80 -5.59
C HIS A 127 -1.46 -21.90 -4.34
N VAL A 128 -1.58 -20.60 -4.56
CA VAL A 128 -1.76 -19.61 -3.49
C VAL A 128 -3.20 -19.16 -3.43
N GLY A 129 -3.77 -19.21 -2.23
CA GLY A 129 -5.11 -18.72 -1.93
C GLY A 129 -6.21 -19.77 -2.14
N ARG A 130 -7.44 -19.37 -1.81
CA ARG A 130 -8.63 -20.21 -1.98
C ARG A 130 -9.03 -20.24 -3.44
N ARG A 131 -9.52 -21.40 -3.89
CA ARG A 131 -10.10 -21.53 -5.23
C ARG A 131 -11.32 -20.62 -5.30
N ARG A 132 -11.50 -19.98 -6.44
CA ARG A 132 -12.61 -19.08 -6.71
C ARG A 132 -13.54 -19.73 -7.73
N ASP A 133 -14.83 -19.42 -7.61
CA ASP A 133 -15.87 -19.90 -8.53
C ASP A 133 -15.98 -19.02 -9.79
N ASP A 134 -15.24 -17.90 -9.82
CA ASP A 134 -15.16 -16.95 -10.94
C ASP A 134 -14.37 -17.49 -12.15
N GLY A 135 -13.84 -18.72 -12.06
CA GLY A 135 -13.04 -19.33 -13.11
C GLY A 135 -11.65 -18.70 -13.29
N VAL A 136 -11.26 -17.74 -12.45
CA VAL A 136 -9.95 -17.08 -12.53
C VAL A 136 -8.90 -17.92 -11.80
N PRO A 137 -7.91 -18.49 -12.53
CA PRO A 137 -6.95 -19.41 -11.93
C PRO A 137 -6.11 -18.77 -10.82
N ARG A 138 -5.85 -19.54 -9.76
CA ARG A 138 -4.98 -19.17 -8.66
C ARG A 138 -3.53 -19.09 -9.14
N PRO A 139 -2.78 -18.07 -8.69
CA PRO A 139 -1.35 -18.03 -8.88
C PRO A 139 -0.68 -19.27 -8.29
N ILE A 140 0.35 -19.78 -8.96
CA ILE A 140 1.26 -20.79 -8.42
C ILE A 140 2.46 -20.05 -7.82
N LEU A 141 2.86 -20.44 -6.61
CA LEU A 141 4.09 -20.00 -5.97
C LEU A 141 5.11 -21.12 -6.06
N ILE A 142 6.26 -20.80 -6.64
CA ILE A 142 7.44 -21.66 -6.65
C ILE A 142 8.52 -21.01 -5.79
N ARG A 143 9.03 -21.77 -4.81
CA ARG A 143 10.18 -21.40 -3.99
C ARG A 143 11.37 -22.24 -4.41
N PHE A 144 12.44 -21.59 -4.82
CA PHE A 144 13.68 -22.22 -5.24
C PHE A 144 14.61 -22.43 -4.05
N SER A 145 15.41 -23.48 -4.10
CA SER A 145 16.47 -23.77 -3.13
C SER A 145 17.57 -22.70 -3.17
N THR A 146 17.84 -22.14 -4.36
CA THR A 146 18.88 -21.12 -4.54
C THR A 146 18.39 -19.92 -5.34
N TYR A 147 18.96 -18.75 -5.04
CA TYR A 147 18.73 -17.54 -5.82
C TYR A 147 19.16 -17.70 -7.29
N ARG A 148 20.22 -18.48 -7.55
CA ARG A 148 20.73 -18.73 -8.90
C ARG A 148 19.71 -19.45 -9.78
N ALA A 149 19.10 -20.52 -9.26
CA ALA A 149 18.05 -21.26 -9.97
C ALA A 149 16.83 -20.37 -10.24
N ARG A 150 16.39 -19.62 -9.22
CA ARG A 150 15.35 -18.61 -9.37
C ARG A 150 15.68 -17.61 -10.49
N GLN A 151 16.89 -17.07 -10.47
CA GLN A 151 17.29 -16.02 -11.41
C GLN A 151 17.39 -16.53 -12.84
N ARG A 152 17.88 -17.75 -13.04
CA ARG A 152 17.86 -18.45 -14.35
C ARG A 152 16.46 -18.51 -14.95
N VAL A 153 15.46 -18.86 -14.14
CA VAL A 153 14.05 -18.88 -14.58
C VAL A 153 13.56 -17.46 -14.86
N TYR A 154 13.83 -16.51 -13.96
CA TYR A 154 13.32 -15.15 -14.07
C TYR A 154 13.88 -14.40 -15.27
N THR A 155 15.17 -14.52 -15.60
CA THR A 155 15.78 -13.83 -16.75
C THR A 155 15.24 -14.37 -18.08
N ASN A 156 15.06 -15.68 -18.19
CA ASN A 156 14.58 -16.35 -19.40
C ASN A 156 13.06 -16.28 -19.59
N ARG A 157 12.30 -15.79 -18.60
CA ARG A 157 10.82 -15.75 -18.63
C ARG A 157 10.21 -15.13 -19.89
N ARG A 158 10.92 -14.20 -20.54
CA ARG A 158 10.46 -13.53 -21.77
C ARG A 158 10.21 -14.54 -22.91
N LYS A 159 10.86 -15.71 -22.88
CA LYS A 159 10.65 -16.80 -23.85
C LYS A 159 9.20 -17.33 -23.86
N LEU A 160 8.52 -17.32 -22.70
CA LEU A 160 7.10 -17.69 -22.59
C LEU A 160 6.21 -16.79 -23.44
N ASN A 161 6.53 -15.50 -23.51
CA ASN A 161 5.76 -14.51 -24.28
C ASN A 161 6.18 -14.46 -25.76
N LEU A 162 7.38 -14.93 -26.11
CA LEU A 162 7.92 -14.86 -27.48
C LEU A 162 7.40 -15.98 -28.38
N ARG A 163 7.30 -17.22 -27.87
CA ARG A 163 6.79 -18.37 -28.66
C ARG A 163 5.30 -18.20 -29.03
N GLN A 164 4.52 -17.49 -28.21
CA GLN A 164 3.11 -17.17 -28.50
C GLN A 164 2.93 -16.14 -29.64
N ARG A 165 3.95 -15.31 -29.93
CA ARG A 165 3.87 -14.31 -31.02
C ARG A 165 4.18 -14.87 -32.40
N GLN A 166 4.82 -16.03 -32.52
CA GLN A 166 5.21 -16.59 -33.82
C GLN A 166 4.07 -17.27 -34.59
N GLY A 167 2.82 -17.20 -34.11
CA GLY A 167 1.66 -17.81 -34.77
C GLY A 167 0.53 -16.85 -35.19
N ILE A 168 0.67 -15.53 -35.04
CA ILE A 168 -0.41 -14.58 -35.36
C ILE A 168 0.18 -13.33 -36.04
N PRO A 169 -0.15 -13.04 -37.31
CA PRO A 169 0.16 -11.74 -37.89
C PRO A 169 -0.73 -10.68 -37.23
N GLY A 170 -0.09 -9.83 -36.43
CA GLY A 170 -0.62 -8.54 -35.98
C GLY A 170 -1.88 -8.56 -35.11
N ARG A 171 -1.72 -8.23 -33.82
CA ARG A 171 -2.67 -7.31 -33.17
C ARG A 171 -1.91 -6.20 -32.45
N PRO A 172 -2.16 -4.92 -32.80
CA PRO A 172 -1.58 -3.79 -32.09
C PRO A 172 -2.31 -3.51 -30.78
N TRP A 173 -1.64 -2.68 -29.98
CA TRP A 173 -2.03 -2.13 -28.68
C TRP A 173 -3.50 -1.70 -28.60
N ALA A 174 -4.13 -1.98 -27.44
CA ALA A 174 -5.54 -1.74 -27.18
C ALA A 174 -5.97 -0.28 -27.46
N GLY A 175 -6.75 -0.10 -28.53
CA GLY A 175 -7.28 1.18 -28.95
C GLY A 175 -7.70 1.21 -30.41
N MET A 176 -8.50 0.25 -30.87
CA MET A 176 -9.20 0.34 -32.17
C MET A 176 -10.34 -0.67 -32.19
N THR A 177 -11.56 -0.17 -32.17
CA THR A 177 -12.78 -0.92 -32.52
C THR A 177 -12.81 -1.12 -34.02
N GLU A 178 -13.30 -2.27 -34.48
CA GLU A 178 -14.45 -2.31 -35.40
C GLU A 178 -14.82 -3.75 -35.78
N SER A 179 -16.13 -3.97 -35.74
CA SER A 179 -16.97 -4.83 -36.57
C SER A 179 -16.31 -5.76 -37.58
N GLY A 180 -16.70 -7.05 -37.48
CA GLY A 180 -16.88 -7.94 -38.63
C GLY A 180 -15.71 -8.87 -38.93
N ALA A 181 -15.74 -10.08 -38.39
CA ALA A 181 -15.21 -11.28 -39.06
C ALA A 181 -15.73 -12.54 -38.36
N SER A 182 -16.79 -13.11 -38.92
CA SER A 182 -17.19 -14.48 -38.74
C SER A 182 -16.08 -15.42 -39.24
N ASN A 183 -15.46 -16.19 -38.34
CA ASN A 183 -14.99 -17.53 -38.70
C ASN A 183 -14.82 -18.39 -37.46
N VAL A 184 -15.67 -19.42 -37.36
CA VAL A 184 -15.62 -20.47 -36.35
C VAL A 184 -14.54 -21.46 -36.79
N GLN A 185 -13.30 -21.17 -36.42
CA GLN A 185 -12.28 -22.19 -36.22
C GLN A 185 -11.94 -22.14 -34.73
N GLN A 186 -12.10 -23.28 -34.07
CA GLN A 186 -11.89 -23.47 -32.64
C GLN A 186 -10.46 -23.11 -32.28
N GLN A 187 -10.24 -21.82 -31.98
CA GLN A 187 -8.99 -21.31 -31.44
C GLN A 187 -8.74 -22.06 -30.14
N VAL A 188 -7.71 -22.90 -30.10
CA VAL A 188 -7.14 -23.36 -28.83
C VAL A 188 -6.72 -22.08 -28.11
N ALA A 189 -7.51 -21.63 -27.14
CA ALA A 189 -7.24 -20.41 -26.39
C ALA A 189 -5.84 -20.54 -25.78
N THR A 190 -4.86 -19.88 -26.41
CA THR A 190 -3.48 -19.88 -25.93
C THR A 190 -3.49 -19.19 -24.58
N GLN A 191 -3.24 -19.95 -23.50
CA GLN A 191 -3.18 -19.41 -22.16
C GLN A 191 -1.97 -18.50 -22.05
N ASN A 192 -2.18 -17.21 -21.73
CA ASN A 192 -1.07 -16.29 -21.47
C ASN A 192 -0.51 -16.57 -20.07
N VAL A 193 0.61 -17.29 -20.00
CA VAL A 193 1.28 -17.62 -18.75
C VAL A 193 2.35 -16.58 -18.46
N TYR A 194 2.32 -16.00 -17.27
CA TYR A 194 3.29 -15.01 -16.83
C TYR A 194 4.06 -15.50 -15.61
N VAL A 195 5.37 -15.25 -15.60
CA VAL A 195 6.25 -15.46 -14.44
C VAL A 195 6.65 -14.09 -13.90
N ASN A 196 6.39 -13.85 -12.61
CA ASN A 196 6.63 -12.60 -11.94
C ASN A 196 7.39 -12.83 -10.61
N GLU A 197 8.00 -11.79 -10.07
CA GLU A 197 8.54 -11.86 -8.70
C GLU A 197 7.39 -11.99 -7.68
N ASP A 198 7.67 -12.69 -6.58
CA ASP A 198 6.77 -12.73 -5.42
C ASP A 198 6.97 -11.47 -4.56
N LEU A 199 6.31 -10.39 -4.96
CA LEU A 199 6.36 -9.14 -4.23
C LEU A 199 5.47 -9.19 -2.96
N THR A 200 5.85 -8.45 -1.92
CA THR A 200 4.94 -8.12 -0.81
C THR A 200 3.70 -7.40 -1.33
N ARG A 201 2.60 -7.43 -0.56
CA ARG A 201 1.36 -6.75 -0.96
C ARG A 201 1.57 -5.25 -1.20
N PRO A 202 2.27 -4.50 -0.33
CA PRO A 202 2.56 -3.08 -0.58
C PRO A 202 3.30 -2.87 -1.90
N ARG A 203 4.36 -3.63 -2.16
CA ARG A 203 5.16 -3.50 -3.41
C ARG A 203 4.39 -3.89 -4.66
N ALA A 204 3.59 -4.96 -4.60
CA ALA A 204 2.72 -5.35 -5.71
C ALA A 204 1.68 -4.27 -6.02
N SER A 205 1.11 -3.66 -4.97
CA SER A 205 0.18 -2.53 -5.10
C SER A 205 0.86 -1.32 -5.74
N MET A 206 2.05 -0.93 -5.24
CA MET A 206 2.83 0.18 -5.81
C MET A 206 3.15 -0.05 -7.28
N LEU A 207 3.61 -1.25 -7.67
CA LEU A 207 3.88 -1.58 -9.06
C LEU A 207 2.62 -1.53 -9.92
N TRP A 208 1.47 -1.98 -9.40
CA TRP A 208 0.20 -1.86 -10.11
C TRP A 208 -0.22 -0.40 -10.32
N ARG A 209 -0.08 0.45 -9.30
CA ARG A 209 -0.35 1.89 -9.39
C ARG A 209 0.59 2.57 -10.39
N ALA A 210 1.88 2.25 -10.35
CA ALA A 210 2.86 2.73 -11.31
C ALA A 210 2.49 2.36 -12.77
N ARG A 211 1.99 1.13 -13.00
CA ARG A 211 1.50 0.70 -14.32
C ARG A 211 0.28 1.50 -14.79
N ARG A 212 -0.63 1.87 -13.90
CA ARG A 212 -1.76 2.75 -14.22
C ARG A 212 -1.31 4.19 -14.53
N GLY A 213 -0.23 4.65 -13.91
CA GLY A 213 0.39 5.95 -14.19
C GLY A 213 1.10 6.08 -15.54
N LYS A 214 1.19 4.99 -16.32
CA LYS A 214 1.86 4.93 -17.63
C LYS A 214 1.22 5.79 -18.72
N GLN A 215 0.09 6.42 -18.43
CA GLN A 215 -0.67 7.18 -19.42
C GLN A 215 -0.28 8.66 -19.56
N ASN A 216 0.65 9.22 -18.75
CA ASN A 216 1.25 10.55 -19.00
C ASN A 216 2.49 10.89 -18.12
N LYS A 217 2.68 10.20 -16.98
CA LYS A 217 3.67 10.61 -15.95
C LYS A 217 4.82 9.64 -15.78
N ILE A 218 4.60 8.36 -16.10
CA ILE A 218 5.59 7.29 -15.99
C ILE A 218 5.84 6.73 -17.38
N LYS A 219 7.11 6.71 -17.81
CA LYS A 219 7.49 6.12 -19.10
C LYS A 219 7.47 4.60 -19.03
N ASP A 220 8.00 4.03 -17.96
CA ASP A 220 7.95 2.58 -17.73
C ASP A 220 8.09 2.22 -16.25
N CYS A 221 7.70 1.00 -15.87
CA CYS A 221 7.90 0.48 -14.52
C CYS A 221 7.99 -1.05 -14.51
N TRP A 222 8.82 -1.58 -13.61
CA TRP A 222 9.05 -3.01 -13.47
C TRP A 222 9.51 -3.35 -12.06
N SER A 223 9.55 -4.64 -11.72
CA SER A 223 10.24 -5.11 -10.52
C SER A 223 11.59 -5.73 -10.85
N SER A 224 12.55 -5.55 -9.94
CA SER A 224 13.83 -6.22 -9.97
C SER A 224 14.35 -6.49 -8.56
N ASP A 225 14.64 -7.75 -8.27
CA ASP A 225 15.16 -8.23 -6.98
C ASP A 225 14.30 -7.77 -5.80
N GLY A 226 12.98 -7.86 -5.99
CA GLY A 226 11.99 -7.42 -5.02
C GLY A 226 11.76 -5.90 -4.97
N ASN A 227 12.55 -5.08 -5.66
CA ASN A 227 12.35 -3.62 -5.68
C ASN A 227 11.42 -3.19 -6.82
N VAL A 228 10.64 -2.14 -6.58
CA VAL A 228 9.79 -1.50 -7.60
C VAL A 228 10.59 -0.38 -8.23
N LEU A 229 10.78 -0.45 -9.54
CA LEU A 229 11.54 0.53 -10.31
C LEU A 229 10.59 1.28 -11.24
N VAL A 230 10.72 2.60 -11.25
CA VAL A 230 9.95 3.51 -12.10
C VAL A 230 10.90 4.34 -12.95
N LYS A 231 10.62 4.41 -14.24
CA LYS A 231 11.27 5.29 -15.19
C LYS A 231 10.37 6.50 -15.44
N ASP A 232 10.83 7.67 -15.04
CA ASP A 232 10.10 8.93 -15.24
C ASP A 232 10.04 9.35 -16.72
N SER A 233 9.30 10.42 -17.02
CA SER A 233 9.20 10.98 -18.38
C SER A 233 10.55 11.44 -18.95
N LYS A 234 11.45 11.91 -18.07
CA LYS A 234 12.83 12.34 -18.40
C LYS A 234 13.77 11.16 -18.67
N GLY A 235 13.35 9.92 -18.36
CA GLY A 235 14.11 8.70 -18.56
C GLY A 235 14.97 8.27 -17.36
N THR A 236 14.90 8.98 -16.23
CA THR A 236 15.59 8.61 -14.99
C THR A 236 14.90 7.41 -14.36
N VAL A 237 15.68 6.42 -13.92
CA VAL A 237 15.17 5.24 -13.21
C VAL A 237 15.36 5.44 -11.71
N ARG A 238 14.29 5.27 -10.93
CA ARG A 238 14.30 5.37 -9.47
C ARG A 238 13.66 4.14 -8.85
N SER A 239 14.19 3.70 -7.71
CA SER A 239 13.50 2.74 -6.86
C SER A 239 12.45 3.47 -6.04
N VAL A 240 11.28 2.86 -5.91
CA VAL A 240 10.16 3.37 -5.13
C VAL A 240 9.95 2.46 -3.92
N ARG A 241 10.07 3.03 -2.73
CA ARG A 241 10.03 2.31 -1.45
C ARG A 241 8.66 2.42 -0.78
N ASN A 242 7.99 3.53 -0.96
CA ASN A 242 6.68 3.81 -0.38
C ASN A 242 5.79 4.60 -1.35
N GLU A 243 4.55 4.81 -0.94
CA GLU A 243 3.54 5.46 -1.77
C GLU A 243 3.81 6.96 -1.96
N ASP A 244 4.46 7.61 -1.00
CA ASP A 244 4.79 9.03 -1.06
C ASP A 244 5.85 9.29 -2.13
N GLU A 245 6.87 8.43 -2.21
CA GLU A 245 7.87 8.46 -3.28
C GLU A 245 7.23 8.26 -4.66
N LEU A 246 6.27 7.32 -4.79
CA LEU A 246 5.55 7.09 -6.05
C LEU A 246 4.75 8.32 -6.44
N SER A 247 4.03 8.90 -5.49
CA SER A 247 3.19 10.08 -5.67
C SER A 247 4.02 11.30 -6.07
N ALA A 248 5.20 11.49 -5.47
CA ALA A 248 6.14 12.56 -5.81
C ALA A 248 6.66 12.43 -7.25
N ILE A 249 6.98 11.22 -7.72
CA ILE A 249 7.39 11.00 -9.12
C ILE A 249 6.23 11.32 -10.08
N MET A 250 5.01 10.94 -9.69
CA MET A 250 3.81 11.22 -10.48
C MET A 250 3.39 12.70 -10.45
N SER A 251 3.79 13.49 -9.46
CA SER A 251 3.48 14.93 -9.42
C SER A 251 4.52 15.79 -10.16
N GLN A 252 5.80 15.40 -10.14
CA GLN A 252 6.90 16.13 -10.80
C GLN A 252 6.96 15.98 -12.33
N SER A 253 6.13 15.10 -12.91
CA SER A 253 6.11 14.81 -14.34
C SER A 253 5.06 15.62 -15.12
N GLY A 254 4.62 16.75 -14.55
CA GLY A 254 3.72 17.73 -15.18
C GLY A 254 4.47 18.93 -15.75
#